data_AF-A0A950JCK9-F1
#
_entry.id   AF-A0A950JCK9-F1
#
_cell.length_a   1.000
_cell.length_b   1.000
_cell.length_c   1.000
_cell.angle_alpha   90.00
_cell.angle_beta   90.00
_cell.angle_gamma   90.00
#
_symmetry.space_group_name_H-M   'P 1'
#
loop_
_entity.id
_entity.type
_entity.pdbx_description
1 polymer ?
#
loop_
_entity_poly.entity_id
_entity_poly.type
_entity_poly.pdbx_seq_one_letter_code
_entity_poly.pdbx_strand_id
1 'polypeptide(L)' 'MSRAKKIAYQGEPGANSHLACRNAYPAYEPLPCPTFEDAFAAVRSGGADL' A
#
# COMPACT_ATOMS: atom_id res chain seq x y z
N MET A 1 -18.04 -6.70 9.31
CA MET A 1 -17.47 -5.51 8.64
C MET A 1 -16.27 -5.97 7.84
N SER A 2 -16.31 -5.88 6.51
CA SER A 2 -15.15 -6.16 5.66
C SER A 2 -14.08 -5.11 5.89
N ARG A 3 -12.89 -5.52 6.31
CA ARG A 3 -11.73 -4.63 6.47
C ARG A 3 -11.38 -4.01 5.10
N ALA A 4 -11.08 -2.72 5.08
CA ALA A 4 -10.56 -2.07 3.88
C ALA A 4 -9.27 -2.78 3.45
N LYS A 5 -9.18 -3.15 2.17
CA LYS A 5 -7.99 -3.82 1.64
C LYS A 5 -6.82 -2.85 1.64
N LYS A 6 -5.61 -3.34 1.87
CA LYS A 6 -4.39 -2.53 1.96
C LYS A 6 -3.55 -2.68 0.70
N ILE A 7 -2.92 -1.59 0.29
CA ILE A 7 -1.97 -1.57 -0.83
C ILE A 7 -0.62 -1.01 -0.36
N ALA A 8 0.41 -1.86 -0.34
CA ALA A 8 1.76 -1.49 0.02
C ALA A 8 2.43 -0.67 -1.08
N TYR A 9 3.16 0.36 -0.70
CA TYR A 9 3.99 1.14 -1.61
C TYR A 9 5.25 1.63 -0.92
N GLN A 10 6.33 1.76 -1.68
CA GLN A 10 7.54 2.39 -1.16
C GLN A 10 7.39 3.92 -1.20
N GLY A 11 7.68 4.57 -0.07
CA GLY A 11 7.69 6.02 0.09
C GLY A 11 6.77 6.53 1.19
N GLU A 12 6.58 7.85 1.20
CA GLU A 12 5.83 8.56 2.24
C GLU A 12 4.45 9.04 1.75
N PRO A 13 3.49 9.29 2.66
CA PRO A 13 2.21 9.89 2.32
C PRO A 13 2.38 11.21 1.56
N GLY A 14 2.01 11.19 0.28
CA GLY A 14 2.07 12.34 -0.63
C GLY A 14 3.04 12.13 -1.79
N ALA A 15 3.87 11.08 -1.73
CA ALA A 15 4.66 10.64 -2.87
C ALA A 15 3.79 10.26 -4.08
N ASN A 16 4.39 10.24 -5.27
CA ASN A 16 3.71 9.81 -6.49
C ASN A 16 3.08 8.43 -6.35
N SER A 17 3.75 7.50 -5.64
CA SER A 17 3.23 6.17 -5.33
C SER A 17 1.95 6.22 -4.47
N HIS A 18 1.89 7.10 -3.46
CA HIS A 18 0.68 7.28 -2.66
C HIS A 18 -0.49 7.77 -3.52
N LEU A 19 -0.25 8.74 -4.41
CA LEU A 19 -1.27 9.23 -5.34
C LEU A 19 -1.69 8.16 -6.34
N ALA A 20 -0.75 7.37 -6.86
CA ALA A 20 -1.03 6.25 -7.76
C ALA A 20 -1.94 5.22 -7.08
N CYS A 21 -1.64 4.82 -5.83
CA CYS A 21 -2.50 3.93 -5.05
C CYS A 21 -3.91 4.48 -4.89
N ARG A 22 -4.05 5.76 -4.51
CA ARG A 22 -5.37 6.39 -4.32
C ARG A 22 -6.17 6.55 -5.61
N ASN A 23 -5.48 6.81 -6.73
CA ASN A 23 -6.13 6.97 -8.03
C ASN A 23 -6.56 5.63 -8.63
N ALA A 24 -5.69 4.62 -8.58
CA ALA A 24 -5.95 3.30 -9.15
C ALA A 24 -6.88 2.46 -8.26
N TYR A 25 -6.78 2.59 -6.93
CA TYR A 25 -7.54 1.81 -5.95
C TYR A 25 -8.16 2.71 -4.86
N PRO A 26 -9.19 3.53 -5.18
CA PRO A 26 -9.77 4.48 -4.23
C PRO A 26 -10.39 3.85 -2.96
N ALA A 27 -10.76 2.58 -3.03
CA ALA A 27 -11.33 1.82 -1.91
C ALA A 27 -10.27 1.10 -1.04
N TYR A 28 -9.00 1.17 -1.42
CA TYR A 28 -7.89 0.56 -0.68
C TYR A 28 -7.23 1.59 0.24
N GLU A 29 -6.69 1.13 1.36
CA GLU A 29 -5.89 1.92 2.28
C GLU A 29 -4.40 1.81 1.90
N PRO A 30 -3.74 2.92 1.49
CA PRO A 30 -2.32 2.90 1.17
C PRO A 30 -1.48 2.64 2.41
N LEU A 31 -0.57 1.68 2.32
CA LEU A 31 0.39 1.31 3.37
C LEU A 31 1.80 1.78 2.95
N PRO A 32 2.32 2.87 3.53
CA PRO A 32 3.69 3.31 3.26
C PRO A 32 4.72 2.31 3.79
N CYS A 33 5.76 2.09 3.01
CA CYS A 33 6.89 1.24 3.33
C CYS A 33 8.21 2.00 3.07
N PRO A 34 9.23 1.87 3.94
CA PRO A 34 10.48 2.60 3.78
C PRO A 34 11.29 2.14 2.56
N THR A 35 11.27 0.82 2.27
CA THR A 35 11.95 0.22 1.13
C THR A 35 10.98 -0.56 0.23
N PHE A 36 11.45 -0.93 -0.97
CA PHE A 36 10.66 -1.79 -1.86
C PHE A 36 10.55 -3.20 -1.28
N GLU A 37 11.61 -3.69 -0.65
CA GLU A 37 11.69 -4.96 0.04
C GLU A 37 10.62 -5.06 1.14
N ASP A 38 10.41 -3.98 1.90
CA ASP A 38 9.37 -3.90 2.92
C ASP A 38 7.96 -3.96 2.30
N ALA A 39 7.74 -3.30 1.16
CA ALA A 39 6.47 -3.37 0.44
C ALA A 39 6.19 -4.80 -0.06
N PHE A 40 7.19 -5.46 -0.65
CA PHE A 40 7.06 -6.87 -1.05
C PHE A 40 6.84 -7.80 0.15
N ALA A 41 7.54 -7.56 1.27
CA ALA A 41 7.37 -8.34 2.49
C ALA A 41 5.97 -8.16 3.10
N ALA A 42 5.40 -6.94 3.05
CA ALA A 42 4.05 -6.66 3.50
C ALA A 42 3.01 -7.48 2.73
N VAL A 43 3.14 -7.60 1.40
CA VAL A 43 2.26 -8.46 0.59
C VAL A 43 2.48 -9.94 0.91
N ARG A 44 3.73 -10.41 0.96
CA ARG A 44 4.07 -11.82 1.22
C ARG A 44 3.60 -12.32 2.59
N SER A 45 3.59 -11.45 3.58
CA SER A 45 3.15 -11.76 4.95
C SER A 45 1.64 -11.61 5.16
N GLY A 46 0.89 -11.12 4.17
CA GLY A 46 -0.53 -10.79 4.31
C GLY A 46 -0.80 -9.49 5.10
N GLY A 47 0.23 -8.67 5.33
CA GLY A 47 0.10 -7.32 5.87
C GLY A 47 -0.55 -6.34 4.90
N ALA A 48 -0.43 -6.61 3.59
CA ALA A 48 -1.12 -5.91 2.50
C ALA A 48 -1.76 -6.91 1.52
N ASP A 49 -2.83 -6.48 0.85
CA ASP A 49 -3.53 -7.26 -0.17
C ASP A 49 -2.91 -7.06 -1.57
N LEU A 50 -2.24 -5.93 -1.77
CA LEU A 50 -1.55 -5.51 -2.99
C LEU A 50 -0.22 -4.83 -2.68
#